data_AF-A0A3M3ZK39-F1
#
_entry.id   AF-A0A3M3ZK39-F1
#
_cell.length_a   1.000
_cell.length_b   1.000
_cell.length_c   1.000
_cell.angle_alpha   90.00
_cell.angle_beta   90.00
_cell.angle_gamma   90.00
#
_symmetry.space_group_name_H-M   'P 1'
#
loop_
_entity.id
_entity.type
_entity.pdbx_description
1 polymer ?
#
loop_
_entity_poly.entity_id
_entity_poly.type
_entity_poly.pdbx_seq_one_letter_code
_entity_poly.pdbx_strand_id
1 'polypeptide(L)'
;MTASSRAPLKYLQAYPQALQDQVQQLIDQGRLAEYIEQRYPARHQIQSDKALYAYALALKQDHLRNAPAIRKVLFDNRLDLTHRALGLHTKISRVQGGKLKASNEIRVAALFKDAPPEFLKMIVVHELAHFRESDHNKAFYQLCEHMLPGYHQLEFDLRVYLTFREL
;
A
#
# COMPACT_ATOMS: atom_id res chain seq x y z
N MET A 1 -24.24 -28.93 14.99
CA MET A 1 -23.37 -28.35 13.96
C MET A 1 -22.63 -27.20 14.61
N THR A 2 -21.39 -27.42 15.03
CA THR A 2 -20.57 -26.39 15.69
C THR A 2 -20.22 -25.33 14.66
N ALA A 3 -20.73 -24.11 14.82
CA ALA A 3 -20.23 -22.96 14.08
C ALA A 3 -18.75 -22.80 14.46
N SER A 4 -17.83 -23.26 13.61
CA SER A 4 -16.42 -22.87 13.72
C SER A 4 -16.38 -21.35 13.66
N SER A 5 -15.97 -20.72 14.76
CA SER A 5 -15.70 -19.28 14.80
C SER A 5 -14.69 -18.96 13.71
N ARG A 6 -15.16 -18.32 12.63
CA ARG A 6 -14.31 -17.89 11.52
C ARG A 6 -13.38 -16.80 12.05
N ALA A 7 -12.08 -16.97 11.83
CA ALA A 7 -11.12 -15.94 12.20
C ALA A 7 -11.42 -14.66 11.42
N PRO A 8 -11.37 -13.48 12.05
CA PRO A 8 -11.69 -12.23 11.38
C PRO A 8 -10.68 -11.95 10.25
N LEU A 9 -11.18 -11.43 9.11
CA LEU A 9 -10.35 -10.99 7.99
C LEU A 9 -9.60 -9.71 8.37
N LYS A 10 -8.43 -9.87 8.99
CA LYS A 10 -7.59 -8.81 9.59
C LYS A 10 -7.46 -7.55 8.73
N TYR A 11 -7.18 -7.69 7.44
CA TYR A 11 -6.98 -6.54 6.54
C TYR A 11 -8.27 -5.85 6.09
N LEU A 12 -9.42 -6.49 6.27
CA LEU A 12 -10.72 -6.06 5.75
C LEU A 12 -11.69 -5.59 6.85
N GLN A 13 -11.26 -5.57 8.11
CA GLN A 13 -12.12 -5.19 9.26
C GLN A 13 -12.74 -3.80 9.14
N ALA A 14 -12.12 -2.88 8.41
CA ALA A 14 -12.62 -1.52 8.20
C ALA A 14 -13.65 -1.41 7.04
N TYR A 15 -13.89 -2.48 6.29
CA TYR A 15 -14.81 -2.49 5.15
C TYR A 15 -16.20 -2.98 5.57
N PRO A 16 -17.27 -2.59 4.86
CA PRO A 16 -18.62 -3.10 5.11
C PRO A 16 -18.67 -4.63 5.19
N GLN A 17 -19.48 -5.17 6.10
CA GLN A 17 -19.61 -6.61 6.33
C GLN A 17 -19.91 -7.38 5.03
N ALA A 18 -20.76 -6.82 4.15
CA ALA A 18 -21.09 -7.43 2.88
C ALA A 18 -19.87 -7.67 1.96
N LEU A 19 -18.84 -6.83 2.01
CA LEU A 19 -17.59 -7.05 1.27
C LEU A 19 -16.72 -8.10 1.95
N GLN A 20 -16.67 -8.09 3.29
CA GLN A 20 -15.96 -9.12 4.05
C GLN A 20 -16.54 -10.51 3.78
N ASP A 21 -17.87 -10.62 3.73
CA ASP A 21 -18.59 -11.87 3.45
C ASP A 21 -18.31 -12.39 2.04
N GLN A 22 -18.23 -11.50 1.04
CA GLN A 22 -17.86 -11.89 -0.34
C GLN A 22 -16.44 -12.44 -0.40
N VAL A 23 -15.47 -11.80 0.26
CA VAL A 23 -14.10 -12.31 0.32
C VAL A 23 -14.04 -13.63 1.08
N GLN A 24 -14.77 -13.76 2.19
CA GLN A 24 -14.85 -15.01 2.94
C GLN A 24 -15.45 -16.14 2.09
N GLN A 25 -16.46 -15.86 1.28
CA GLN A 25 -17.04 -16.85 0.37
C GLN A 25 -16.02 -17.33 -0.69
N LEU A 26 -15.18 -16.43 -1.21
CA LEU A 26 -14.08 -16.82 -2.11
C LEU A 26 -13.05 -17.71 -1.42
N ILE A 27 -12.74 -17.43 -0.15
CA ILE A 27 -11.85 -18.25 0.69
C ILE A 27 -12.45 -19.64 0.90
N ASP A 28 -13.72 -19.71 1.32
CA ASP A 28 -14.43 -20.96 1.58
C ASP A 28 -14.50 -21.85 0.32
N GLN A 29 -14.53 -21.23 -0.87
CA GLN A 29 -14.54 -21.92 -2.16
C GLN A 29 -13.14 -22.27 -2.69
N GLY A 30 -12.05 -21.81 -2.04
CA GLY A 30 -10.69 -21.98 -2.54
C GLY A 30 -10.38 -21.17 -3.81
N ARG A 31 -11.13 -20.09 -4.08
CA ARG A 31 -11.08 -19.31 -5.33
C ARG A 31 -10.43 -17.94 -5.18
N LEU A 32 -9.97 -17.57 -3.98
CA LEU A 32 -9.39 -16.26 -3.73
C LEU A 32 -8.10 -16.02 -4.54
N ALA A 33 -7.25 -17.05 -4.66
CA ALA A 33 -6.03 -17.00 -5.47
C ALA A 33 -6.35 -16.71 -6.93
N GLU A 34 -7.25 -17.51 -7.51
CA GLU A 34 -7.71 -17.38 -8.90
C GLU A 34 -8.29 -15.98 -9.16
N TYR A 35 -9.11 -15.47 -8.25
CA TYR A 35 -9.68 -14.12 -8.35
C TYR A 35 -8.60 -13.04 -8.45
N ILE A 36 -7.54 -13.11 -7.62
CA ILE A 36 -6.45 -12.14 -7.66
C ILE A 36 -5.58 -12.32 -8.92
N GLU A 37 -5.20 -13.55 -9.26
CA GLU A 37 -4.33 -13.83 -10.41
C GLU A 37 -4.99 -13.46 -11.75
N GLN A 38 -6.30 -13.66 -11.89
CA GLN A 38 -7.03 -13.25 -13.08
C GLN A 38 -7.07 -11.72 -13.24
N ARG A 39 -7.23 -11.00 -12.13
CA ARG A 39 -7.36 -9.54 -12.14
C ARG A 39 -6.01 -8.82 -12.22
N TYR A 40 -4.99 -9.40 -11.62
CA TYR A 40 -3.65 -8.83 -11.50
C TYR A 40 -2.56 -9.85 -11.89
N PRO A 41 -2.50 -10.29 -13.16
CA PRO A 41 -1.59 -11.35 -13.61
C PRO A 41 -0.13 -10.89 -13.77
N ALA A 42 0.09 -9.58 -13.84
CA ALA A 42 1.38 -9.01 -14.20
C ALA A 42 2.36 -8.99 -13.01
N ARG A 43 3.65 -8.98 -13.33
CA ARG A 43 4.75 -8.76 -12.38
C ARG A 43 5.62 -7.62 -12.86
N HIS A 44 6.08 -6.78 -11.94
CA HIS A 44 6.97 -5.67 -12.27
C HIS A 44 8.45 -6.04 -12.12
N GLN A 45 9.32 -5.27 -12.77
CA GLN A 45 10.78 -5.48 -12.74
C GLN A 45 11.50 -4.66 -11.64
N ILE A 46 10.75 -3.94 -10.80
CA ILE A 46 11.30 -3.06 -9.75
C ILE A 46 11.72 -3.89 -8.53
N GLN A 47 12.96 -4.37 -8.55
CA GLN A 47 13.49 -5.31 -7.55
C GLN A 47 14.59 -4.74 -6.63
N SER A 48 15.01 -3.51 -6.88
CA SER A 48 16.07 -2.83 -6.13
C SER A 48 15.63 -1.45 -5.65
N ASP A 49 16.26 -0.95 -4.58
CA ASP A 49 16.03 0.41 -4.06
C ASP A 49 16.29 1.47 -5.14
N LYS A 50 17.29 1.26 -6.01
CA LYS A 50 17.58 2.16 -7.13
C LYS A 50 16.42 2.23 -8.14
N ALA A 51 15.88 1.07 -8.52
CA ALA A 51 14.73 1.01 -9.42
C ALA A 51 13.48 1.63 -8.78
N LEU A 52 13.25 1.36 -7.50
CA LEU A 52 12.11 1.90 -6.76
C LEU A 52 12.21 3.42 -6.60
N TYR A 53 13.41 3.95 -6.34
CA TYR A 53 13.67 5.38 -6.31
C TYR A 53 13.34 6.04 -7.64
N ALA A 54 13.84 5.49 -8.75
CA ALA A 54 13.55 6.03 -10.09
C ALA A 54 12.04 6.00 -10.39
N TYR A 55 11.36 4.92 -10.02
CA TYR A 55 9.93 4.76 -10.19
C TYR A 55 9.11 5.79 -9.39
N ALA A 56 9.39 5.94 -8.09
CA ALA A 56 8.72 6.93 -7.25
C ALA A 56 9.02 8.37 -7.69
N LEU A 57 10.25 8.64 -8.15
CA LEU A 57 10.62 9.95 -8.67
C LEU A 57 9.83 10.30 -9.94
N ALA A 58 9.64 9.35 -10.86
CA ALA A 58 8.84 9.56 -12.06
C ALA A 58 7.38 9.92 -11.71
N LEU A 59 6.74 9.12 -10.85
CA LEU A 59 5.37 9.40 -10.40
C LEU A 59 5.26 10.77 -9.70
N LYS A 60 6.24 11.12 -8.87
CA LYS A 60 6.30 12.45 -8.23
C LYS A 60 6.42 13.58 -9.27
N GLN A 61 7.18 13.39 -10.35
CA GLN A 61 7.33 14.41 -11.40
C GLN A 61 6.03 14.58 -12.21
N ASP A 62 5.26 13.52 -12.38
CA ASP A 62 3.99 13.57 -13.10
C ASP A 62 2.92 14.33 -12.31
N HIS A 63 2.86 14.15 -10.99
CA HIS A 63 1.73 14.63 -10.19
C HIS A 63 2.07 15.69 -9.13
N LEU A 64 3.32 15.73 -8.65
CA LEU A 64 3.73 16.49 -7.46
C LEU A 64 5.00 17.32 -7.72
N ARG A 65 5.10 17.98 -8.87
CA ARG A 65 6.28 18.76 -9.31
C ARG A 65 6.82 19.72 -8.23
N ASN A 66 5.92 20.40 -7.53
CA ASN A 66 6.26 21.39 -6.50
C ASN A 66 6.41 20.78 -5.08
N ALA A 67 6.33 19.46 -4.93
CA ALA A 67 6.52 18.82 -3.63
C ALA A 67 8.02 18.72 -3.29
N PRO A 68 8.38 18.60 -1.99
CA PRO A 68 9.77 18.45 -1.56
C PRO A 68 10.52 17.31 -2.29
N ALA A 69 11.84 17.43 -2.42
CA ALA A 69 12.66 16.39 -3.03
C ALA A 69 12.64 15.09 -2.20
N ILE A 70 12.58 13.94 -2.89
CA ILE A 70 12.65 12.62 -2.26
C ILE A 70 14.11 12.34 -1.92
N ARG A 71 14.40 12.15 -0.62
CA ARG A 71 15.77 11.90 -0.14
C ARG A 71 16.18 10.44 -0.32
N LYS A 72 15.26 9.52 -0.07
CA LYS A 72 15.51 8.09 -0.10
C LYS A 72 14.23 7.34 -0.40
N VAL A 73 14.35 6.26 -1.14
CA VAL A 73 13.29 5.27 -1.33
C VAL A 73 13.93 3.90 -1.19
N LEU A 74 13.33 2.99 -0.42
CA LEU A 74 13.87 1.65 -0.21
C LEU A 74 12.78 0.62 0.05
N PHE A 75 13.10 -0.64 -0.26
CA PHE A 75 12.35 -1.78 0.25
C PHE A 75 12.79 -2.11 1.68
N ASP A 76 11.84 -2.21 2.61
CA ASP A 76 12.10 -2.49 4.02
C ASP A 76 11.55 -3.87 4.42
N ASN A 77 12.43 -4.76 4.88
CA ASN A 77 12.08 -6.12 5.31
C ASN A 77 11.51 -6.16 6.74
N ARG A 78 11.69 -5.08 7.53
CA ARG A 78 11.23 -5.00 8.93
C ARG A 78 9.85 -4.38 9.06
N LEU A 79 9.32 -3.94 7.93
CA LEU A 79 8.08 -3.22 7.82
C LEU A 79 6.94 -4.24 7.96
N ASP A 80 6.43 -4.32 9.19
CA ASP A 80 5.31 -5.17 9.54
C ASP A 80 4.00 -4.53 9.07
N LEU A 81 3.28 -5.24 8.21
CA LEU A 81 1.98 -4.78 7.67
C LEU A 81 0.86 -4.84 8.70
N THR A 82 1.11 -5.42 9.88
CA THR A 82 0.03 -5.95 10.69
C THR A 82 -0.65 -4.97 11.63
N HIS A 83 -0.33 -3.68 11.62
CA HIS A 83 -1.12 -2.69 12.35
C HIS A 83 -1.29 -1.35 11.61
N ARG A 84 -2.54 -1.09 11.19
CA ARG A 84 -3.14 0.21 10.81
C ARG A 84 -2.58 1.00 9.62
N ALA A 85 -1.49 0.61 8.98
CA ALA A 85 -0.94 1.38 7.88
C ALA A 85 -0.61 0.46 6.70
N LEU A 86 -1.44 0.52 5.65
CA LEU A 86 -1.02 0.02 4.34
C LEU A 86 0.21 0.79 3.82
N GLY A 87 0.54 1.95 4.41
CA GLY A 87 1.73 2.74 4.14
C GLY A 87 2.42 3.24 5.41
N LEU A 88 3.64 2.75 5.68
CA LEU A 88 4.40 3.12 6.86
C LEU A 88 4.91 4.55 6.78
N HIS A 89 4.13 5.42 7.39
CA HIS A 89 4.64 6.63 8.01
C HIS A 89 5.51 6.32 9.22
N THR A 90 6.78 6.02 8.98
CA THR A 90 7.80 6.50 9.91
C THR A 90 8.29 7.84 9.39
N LYS A 91 7.68 8.93 9.86
CA LYS A 91 8.42 10.20 9.96
C LYS A 91 9.61 9.92 10.89
N ILE A 92 10.74 9.47 10.34
CA ILE A 92 11.98 9.37 11.11
C ILE A 92 12.45 10.81 11.31
N SER A 93 11.97 11.41 12.38
CA SER A 93 12.50 12.62 12.98
C SER A 93 13.86 12.29 13.58
N ARG A 94 14.95 12.49 12.84
CA ARG A 94 16.30 12.50 13.44
C ARG A 94 16.56 13.89 14.00
N VAL A 95 16.83 13.95 15.30
CA VAL A 95 17.32 15.15 15.99
C VAL A 95 18.83 15.21 15.76
N GLN A 96 19.30 16.11 14.90
CA GLN A 96 20.71 16.49 14.83
C GLN A 96 20.78 17.99 15.16
N GLY A 97 21.38 18.32 16.31
CA GLY A 97 21.62 19.72 16.71
C GLY A 97 20.36 20.54 17.00
N GLY A 98 19.38 20.00 17.73
CA GLY A 98 18.23 20.75 18.24
C GLY A 98 17.13 21.11 17.24
N LYS A 99 17.28 20.76 15.95
CA LYS A 99 16.23 20.93 14.92
C LYS A 99 15.83 19.58 14.33
N LEU A 100 14.53 19.28 14.40
CA LEU A 100 13.92 18.12 13.72
C LEU A 100 14.00 18.36 12.21
N LYS A 101 14.84 17.59 11.51
CA LYS A 101 14.87 17.62 10.05
C LYS A 101 13.93 16.55 9.54
N ALA A 102 12.76 16.95 9.03
CA ALA A 102 11.89 16.03 8.30
C ALA A 102 12.69 15.42 7.13
N SER A 103 12.84 14.10 7.14
CA SER A 103 13.45 13.37 6.04
C SER A 103 12.32 12.86 5.14
N ASN A 104 12.31 13.29 3.88
CA ASN A 104 11.36 12.82 2.86
C ASN A 104 11.81 11.44 2.36
N GLU A 105 11.75 10.45 3.24
CA GLU A 105 12.04 9.05 2.93
C GLU A 105 10.73 8.31 2.65
N ILE A 106 10.73 7.49 1.61
CA ILE A 106 9.65 6.55 1.30
C ILE A 106 10.15 5.14 1.64
N ARG A 107 9.36 4.39 2.41
CA ARG A 107 9.65 2.99 2.76
C ARG A 107 8.52 2.12 2.27
N VAL A 108 8.85 1.19 1.38
CA VAL A 108 7.88 0.23 0.83
C VAL A 108 8.18 -1.14 1.41
N ALA A 109 7.16 -1.88 1.82
CA ALA A 109 7.33 -3.24 2.31
C ALA A 109 8.04 -4.10 1.26
N ALA A 110 9.00 -4.93 1.66
CA ALA A 110 9.68 -5.81 0.72
C ALA A 110 8.75 -6.80 -0.01
N LEU A 111 7.57 -7.09 0.56
CA LEU A 111 6.54 -7.91 -0.09
C LEU A 111 6.15 -7.38 -1.47
N PHE A 112 6.22 -6.06 -1.67
CA PHE A 112 5.76 -5.44 -2.91
C PHE A 112 6.67 -5.79 -4.07
N LYS A 113 7.86 -6.33 -3.82
CA LYS A 113 8.71 -6.92 -4.86
C LYS A 113 8.00 -8.02 -5.67
N ASP A 114 7.15 -8.79 -4.99
CA ASP A 114 6.40 -9.90 -5.58
C ASP A 114 4.95 -9.54 -5.89
N ALA A 115 4.53 -8.30 -5.58
CA ALA A 115 3.18 -7.85 -5.82
C ALA A 115 2.99 -7.42 -7.29
N PRO A 116 1.75 -7.47 -7.79
CA PRO A 116 1.39 -6.87 -9.06
C PRO A 116 1.82 -5.40 -9.20
N PRO A 117 2.14 -4.92 -10.42
CA PRO A 117 2.54 -3.54 -10.68
C PRO A 117 1.54 -2.51 -10.16
N GLU A 118 0.25 -2.82 -10.19
CA GLU A 118 -0.83 -1.96 -9.70
C GLU A 118 -0.73 -1.72 -8.20
N PHE A 119 -0.39 -2.75 -7.43
CA PHE A 119 -0.23 -2.64 -5.98
C PHE A 119 1.02 -1.88 -5.61
N LEU A 120 2.13 -2.08 -6.34
CA LEU A 120 3.33 -1.25 -6.16
C LEU A 120 3.04 0.21 -6.49
N LYS A 121 2.33 0.49 -7.59
CA LYS A 121 1.93 1.85 -7.96
C LYS A 121 1.07 2.48 -6.88
N MET A 122 0.06 1.75 -6.42
CA MET A 122 -0.88 2.22 -5.40
C MET A 122 -0.15 2.61 -4.12
N ILE A 123 0.75 1.75 -3.61
CA ILE A 123 1.48 2.09 -2.38
C ILE A 123 2.45 3.25 -2.57
N VAL A 124 3.12 3.36 -3.72
CA VAL A 124 4.01 4.51 -3.98
C VAL A 124 3.21 5.80 -4.09
N VAL A 125 2.01 5.77 -4.70
CA VAL A 125 1.10 6.91 -4.74
C VAL A 125 0.64 7.32 -3.34
N HIS A 126 0.30 6.35 -2.48
CA HIS A 126 -0.05 6.60 -1.08
C HIS A 126 1.07 7.35 -0.35
N GLU A 127 2.31 6.85 -0.43
CA GLU A 127 3.47 7.48 0.20
C GLU A 127 3.82 8.85 -0.40
N LEU A 128 3.50 9.08 -1.67
CA LEU A 128 3.68 10.39 -2.31
C LEU A 128 2.61 11.39 -1.86
N ALA A 129 1.36 10.98 -1.69
CA ALA A 129 0.29 11.86 -1.19
C ALA A 129 0.64 12.46 0.18
N HIS A 130 1.36 11.70 0.99
CA HIS A 130 1.91 12.09 2.28
C HIS A 130 2.90 13.26 2.27
N PHE A 131 3.39 13.67 1.10
CA PHE A 131 4.20 14.88 0.96
C PHE A 131 3.34 16.16 1.02
N ARG A 132 2.03 16.04 0.89
CA ARG A 132 1.05 17.14 0.93
C ARG A 132 0.08 16.99 2.09
N GLU A 133 -0.42 15.77 2.31
CA GLU A 133 -1.50 15.47 3.25
C GLU A 133 -0.99 14.47 4.29
N SER A 134 -0.90 14.85 5.57
CA SER A 134 -0.34 13.95 6.61
C SER A 134 -1.35 12.95 7.18
N ASP A 135 -2.64 13.24 7.09
CA ASP A 135 -3.70 12.40 7.63
C ASP A 135 -4.51 11.77 6.49
N HIS A 136 -4.97 10.53 6.67
CA HIS A 136 -5.85 9.82 5.73
C HIS A 136 -7.29 10.37 5.72
N ASN A 137 -7.43 11.66 5.44
CA ASN A 137 -8.70 12.38 5.35
C ASN A 137 -9.19 12.47 3.89
N LYS A 138 -10.30 13.19 3.67
CA LYS A 138 -10.88 13.37 2.33
C LYS A 138 -9.88 13.97 1.32
N ALA A 139 -9.04 14.93 1.72
CA ALA A 139 -8.06 15.55 0.83
C ALA A 139 -6.96 14.57 0.43
N PHE A 140 -6.48 13.74 1.37
CA PHE A 140 -5.53 12.67 1.08
C PHE A 140 -6.06 11.70 0.02
N TYR A 141 -7.29 11.19 0.20
CA TYR A 141 -7.88 10.26 -0.76
C TYR A 141 -8.18 10.91 -2.11
N GLN A 142 -8.62 12.17 -2.13
CA GLN A 142 -8.78 12.93 -3.38
C GLN A 142 -7.45 13.10 -4.12
N LEU A 143 -6.36 13.34 -3.40
CA LEU A 143 -5.02 13.43 -3.99
C LEU A 143 -4.57 12.06 -4.55
N CYS A 144 -4.79 10.98 -3.81
CA CYS A 144 -4.48 9.64 -4.27
C CYS A 144 -5.27 9.28 -5.54
N GLU A 145 -6.58 9.55 -5.58
CA GLU A 145 -7.45 9.31 -6.74
C GLU A 145 -7.04 10.17 -7.95
N HIS A 146 -6.59 11.41 -7.72
CA HIS A 146 -6.05 12.26 -8.79
C HIS A 146 -4.76 11.69 -9.40
N MET A 147 -3.87 11.12 -8.58
CA MET A 147 -2.62 10.50 -9.06
C MET A 147 -2.84 9.11 -9.66
N LEU A 148 -3.85 8.39 -9.19
CA LEU A 148 -4.16 7.04 -9.60
C LEU A 148 -5.68 6.84 -9.62
N PRO A 149 -6.34 7.04 -10.77
CA PRO A 149 -7.77 6.75 -10.90
C PRO A 149 -8.08 5.30 -10.51
N GLY A 150 -9.10 5.10 -9.69
CA GLY A 150 -9.43 3.80 -9.09
C GLY A 150 -8.60 3.43 -7.86
N TYR A 151 -7.91 4.41 -7.23
CA TYR A 151 -7.06 4.19 -6.06
C TYR A 151 -7.78 3.42 -4.95
N HIS A 152 -9.03 3.78 -4.65
CA HIS A 152 -9.82 3.12 -3.60
C HIS A 152 -10.04 1.62 -3.87
N GLN A 153 -10.27 1.26 -5.14
CA GLN A 153 -10.44 -0.14 -5.53
C GLN A 153 -9.12 -0.90 -5.43
N LEU A 154 -8.00 -0.29 -5.85
CA LEU A 154 -6.67 -0.88 -5.73
C LEU A 154 -6.25 -1.06 -4.26
N GLU A 155 -6.59 -0.12 -3.39
CA GLU A 155 -6.34 -0.25 -1.94
C GLU A 155 -7.14 -1.42 -1.35
N PHE A 156 -8.42 -1.54 -1.70
CA PHE A 156 -9.24 -2.68 -1.30
C PHE A 156 -8.66 -4.00 -1.82
N ASP A 157 -8.34 -4.08 -3.11
CA ASP A 157 -7.82 -5.30 -3.73
C ASP A 157 -6.43 -5.67 -3.17
N LEU A 158 -5.60 -4.70 -2.78
CA LEU A 158 -4.38 -4.98 -2.03
C LEU A 158 -4.70 -5.69 -0.71
N ARG A 159 -5.71 -5.23 0.04
CA ARG A 159 -6.09 -5.88 1.31
C ARG A 159 -6.57 -7.31 1.09
N VAL A 160 -7.30 -7.55 0.01
CA VAL A 160 -7.70 -8.90 -0.40
C VAL A 160 -6.48 -9.76 -0.74
N TYR A 161 -5.51 -9.21 -1.48
CA TYR A 161 -4.24 -9.89 -1.77
C TYR A 161 -3.42 -10.21 -0.51
N LEU A 162 -3.35 -9.28 0.45
CA LEU A 162 -2.69 -9.52 1.73
C LEU A 162 -3.38 -10.61 2.55
N THR A 163 -4.72 -10.65 2.53
CA THR A 163 -5.50 -11.76 3.10
C THR A 163 -5.11 -13.08 2.44
N PHE A 164 -5.05 -13.15 1.10
CA PHE A 164 -4.62 -14.35 0.40
C PHE A 164 -3.21 -14.82 0.80
N ARG A 165 -2.27 -13.89 0.98
CA ARG A 165 -0.90 -14.22 1.38
C ARG A 165 -0.75 -14.75 2.81
N GLU A 166 -1.73 -14.54 3.69
CA GLU A 166 -1.74 -15.04 5.07
C GLU A 166 -2.44 -16.39 5.22
N LEU A 167 -3.18 -16.86 4.21
CA LEU A 167 -3.85 -18.17 4.18
C LEU A 167 -2.87 -19.30 3.88
#